data_AF-A0A3B3YJV9-F1
#
_entry.id   AF-A0A3B3YJV9-F1
#
_cell.length_a   1.000
_cell.length_b   1.000
_cell.length_c   1.000
_cell.angle_alpha   90.00
_cell.angle_beta   90.00
_cell.angle_gamma   90.00
#
_symmetry.space_group_name_H-M   'P 1'
#
loop_
_entity.id
_entity.type
_entity.pdbx_description
1 polymer ?
#
loop_
_entity_poly.entity_id
_entity_poly.type
_entity_poly.pdbx_seq_one_letter_code
_entity_poly.pdbx_strand_id
1 'polypeptide(L)'
;MARLALSVIVMMVAFIALTEGLRGVGPKKCCFKFNDKQVSKEKVMSYIRTSQRCSNSAILLNMVTGRQLCVKPSTAWVKDLITYLDTKNISGANSNL
;
A
#
# COMPACT_ATOMS: atom_id res chain seq x y z
N MET A 1 -21.53 17.06 40.08
CA MET A 1 -21.62 15.82 39.28
C MET A 1 -21.61 16.08 37.77
N ALA A 2 -22.56 16.86 37.22
CA ALA A 2 -22.64 17.14 35.77
C ALA A 2 -21.38 17.78 35.15
N ARG A 3 -20.71 18.70 35.86
CA ARG A 3 -19.46 19.34 35.38
C ARG A 3 -18.27 18.37 35.27
N LEU A 4 -18.19 17.41 36.20
CA LEU A 4 -17.15 16.37 36.17
C LEU A 4 -17.42 15.38 35.04
N ALA A 5 -18.68 15.01 34.83
CA ALA A 5 -19.08 14.16 33.71
C ALA A 5 -18.77 14.80 32.35
N LEU A 6 -19.07 16.09 32.19
CA LEU A 6 -18.75 16.86 30.97
C LEU A 6 -17.24 16.90 30.69
N SER A 7 -16.44 17.14 31.72
CA SER A 7 -14.97 17.17 31.60
C SER A 7 -14.40 15.82 31.18
N VAL A 8 -14.90 14.72 31.76
CA VAL A 8 -14.48 13.35 31.41
C VAL A 8 -14.86 13.01 29.96
N ILE A 9 -16.07 13.39 29.52
CA ILE A 9 -16.52 13.16 28.14
C ILE A 9 -15.65 13.92 27.15
N VAL A 10 -15.35 15.20 27.39
CA VAL A 10 -14.48 16.01 26.52
C VAL A 10 -13.09 15.41 26.43
N MET A 11 -12.53 14.94 27.55
CA MET A 11 -11.22 14.31 27.57
C MET A 11 -11.21 13.00 26.77
N MET A 12 -12.22 12.14 26.92
CA MET A 12 -12.37 10.91 26.14
C MET A 12 -12.49 11.18 24.64
N VAL A 13 -13.30 12.17 24.23
CA VAL A 13 -13.45 12.53 22.81
C VAL A 13 -12.14 13.05 22.22
N ALA A 14 -11.38 13.86 22.98
CA ALA A 14 -10.07 14.34 22.56
C ALA A 14 -9.07 13.18 22.35
N PHE A 15 -9.05 12.21 23.27
CA PHE A 15 -8.21 11.01 23.13
C PHE A 15 -8.60 10.16 21.92
N ILE A 16 -9.90 9.93 21.70
CA ILE A 16 -10.38 9.18 20.54
C ILE A 16 -9.97 9.90 19.24
N ALA A 17 -10.21 11.23 19.15
CA ALA A 17 -9.83 12.03 18.00
C ALA A 17 -8.31 12.02 17.72
N LEU A 18 -7.48 12.04 18.76
CA LEU A 18 -6.02 11.90 18.62
C LEU A 18 -5.64 10.51 18.07
N THR A 19 -6.28 9.44 18.55
CA THR A 19 -5.98 8.08 18.07
C THR A 19 -6.45 7.86 16.62
N GLU A 20 -7.63 8.35 16.26
CA GLU A 20 -8.19 8.28 14.91
C GLU A 20 -7.42 9.19 13.93
N GLY A 21 -7.03 10.39 14.37
CA GLY A 21 -6.20 11.32 13.62
C GLY A 21 -4.81 10.77 13.30
N LEU A 22 -4.22 9.98 14.21
CA LEU A 22 -2.98 9.24 13.95
C LEU A 22 -3.18 8.03 13.03
N ARG A 23 -4.38 7.42 13.02
CA ARG A 23 -4.71 6.30 12.10
C ARG A 23 -4.82 6.75 10.63
N GLY A 24 -5.02 8.05 10.37
CA GLY A 24 -5.24 8.62 9.04
C GLY A 24 -3.99 9.02 8.24
N VAL A 25 -2.78 9.03 8.82
CA VAL A 25 -1.58 9.62 8.20
C VAL A 25 -0.38 8.65 8.17
N GLY A 26 -0.64 7.35 8.20
CA GLY A 26 0.39 6.34 7.92
C GLY A 26 0.44 6.00 6.43
N PRO A 27 1.61 5.86 5.78
CA PRO A 27 1.68 5.25 4.45
C PRO A 27 1.03 3.86 4.52
N LYS A 28 -0.02 3.63 3.72
CA LYS A 28 -0.98 2.50 3.84
C LYS A 28 -0.38 1.08 3.74
N LYS A 29 0.94 0.92 3.57
CA LYS A 29 1.74 -0.30 3.75
C LYS A 29 3.20 0.01 3.37
N CYS A 30 4.11 0.00 4.34
CA CYS A 30 5.55 0.02 4.06
C CYS A 30 6.11 -1.39 3.98
N CYS A 31 7.14 -1.57 3.15
CA CYS A 31 7.84 -2.84 2.99
C CYS A 31 9.15 -2.81 3.79
N PHE A 32 9.31 -3.76 4.70
CA PHE A 32 10.54 -3.97 5.45
C PHE A 32 11.27 -5.26 5.02
N LYS A 33 10.55 -6.18 4.39
CA LYS A 33 11.09 -7.42 3.82
C LYS A 33 10.82 -7.44 2.33
N PHE A 34 11.81 -7.86 1.57
CA PHE A 34 11.76 -7.93 0.12
C PHE A 34 11.90 -9.36 -0.34
N ASN A 35 11.16 -9.72 -1.38
CA ASN A 35 11.30 -11.00 -2.02
C ASN A 35 12.28 -10.88 -3.19
N ASP A 36 13.41 -11.57 -3.10
CA ASP A 36 14.44 -11.57 -4.14
C ASP A 36 14.16 -12.60 -5.25
N LYS A 37 13.23 -13.55 -5.01
CA LYS A 37 12.84 -14.56 -6.01
C LYS A 37 12.03 -13.95 -7.14
N GLN A 38 12.38 -14.28 -8.38
CA GLN A 38 11.60 -13.87 -9.53
C GLN A 38 10.21 -14.50 -9.49
N VAL A 39 9.20 -13.70 -9.81
CA VAL A 39 7.79 -14.13 -9.87
C VAL A 39 7.35 -14.18 -11.32
N SER A 40 6.53 -15.17 -11.69
CA SER A 40 5.96 -15.24 -13.04
C SER A 40 4.99 -14.09 -13.29
N LYS A 41 5.08 -13.49 -14.48
CA LYS A 41 4.27 -12.33 -14.88
C LYS A 41 2.78 -12.66 -14.91
N GLU A 42 2.39 -13.89 -15.27
CA GLU A 42 0.97 -14.29 -15.30
C GLU A 42 0.32 -14.34 -13.92
N LYS A 43 1.13 -14.52 -12.85
CA LYS A 43 0.63 -14.62 -11.47
C LYS A 43 0.44 -13.26 -10.81
N VAL A 44 0.85 -12.18 -11.47
CA VAL A 44 0.76 -10.80 -10.98
C VAL A 44 -0.43 -10.11 -11.64
N MET A 45 -1.38 -9.66 -10.82
CA MET A 45 -2.59 -8.99 -11.29
C MET A 45 -2.37 -7.49 -11.47
N SER A 46 -1.72 -6.85 -10.49
CA SER A 46 -1.40 -5.43 -10.51
C SER A 46 -0.22 -5.13 -9.60
N TYR A 47 0.28 -3.89 -9.65
CA TYR A 47 1.32 -3.42 -8.75
C TYR A 47 0.97 -2.04 -8.18
N ILE A 48 1.52 -1.73 -7.01
CA ILE A 48 1.38 -0.44 -6.33
C ILE A 48 2.77 0.03 -5.90
N ARG A 49 3.09 1.30 -6.13
CA ARG A 49 4.32 1.92 -5.60
C ARG A 49 4.08 2.33 -4.15
N THR A 50 4.98 1.97 -3.24
CA THR A 50 4.87 2.43 -1.85
C THR A 50 5.03 3.94 -1.75
N SER A 51 4.43 4.54 -0.73
CA SER A 51 4.55 5.98 -0.48
C SER A 51 6.01 6.40 -0.25
N GLN A 52 6.35 7.62 -0.66
CA GLN A 52 7.65 8.26 -0.39
C GLN A 52 7.90 8.48 1.11
N ARG A 53 6.86 8.37 1.95
CA ARG A 53 6.98 8.42 3.42
C ARG A 53 7.60 7.17 4.02
N CYS A 54 7.72 6.08 3.26
CA CYS A 54 8.44 4.90 3.70
C CYS A 54 9.96 5.10 3.53
N SER A 55 10.75 4.70 4.52
CA SER A 55 12.22 4.80 4.45
C SER A 55 12.83 4.00 3.29
N ASN A 56 12.15 2.94 2.86
CA ASN A 56 12.57 2.13 1.72
C ASN A 56 11.56 2.26 0.58
N SER A 57 12.05 2.55 -0.62
CA SER A 57 11.24 2.51 -1.84
C SER A 57 10.99 1.06 -2.24
N ALA A 58 9.71 0.72 -2.43
CA ALA A 58 9.30 -0.64 -2.73
C ALA A 58 8.14 -0.66 -3.74
N ILE A 59 8.04 -1.79 -4.44
CA ILE A 59 6.90 -2.11 -5.29
C ILE A 59 6.13 -3.23 -4.61
N LEU A 60 4.85 -3.02 -4.39
CA LEU A 60 3.94 -4.01 -3.84
C LEU A 60 3.20 -4.68 -4.99
N LEU A 61 3.51 -5.94 -5.25
CA LEU A 61 2.84 -6.76 -6.26
C LEU A 61 1.58 -7.38 -5.65
N ASN A 62 0.44 -7.19 -6.32
CA ASN A 62 -0.79 -7.90 -6.02
C ASN A 62 -0.84 -9.15 -6.89
N MET A 63 -0.77 -10.31 -6.25
CA MET A 63 -0.87 -11.60 -6.94
C MET A 63 -2.34 -11.95 -7.21
N VAL A 64 -2.57 -12.76 -8.24
CA VAL A 64 -3.91 -13.30 -8.57
C VAL A 64 -4.48 -14.13 -7.39
N THR A 65 -3.62 -14.74 -6.58
CA THR A 65 -4.00 -15.48 -5.36
C THR A 65 -4.45 -14.58 -4.19
N GLY A 66 -4.52 -13.25 -4.39
CA GLY A 66 -4.87 -12.28 -3.35
C GLY A 66 -3.71 -11.94 -2.39
N ARG A 67 -2.55 -12.58 -2.54
CA ARG A 67 -1.35 -12.29 -1.73
C ARG A 67 -0.65 -11.04 -2.24
N GLN A 68 -0.05 -10.28 -1.31
CA GLN A 68 0.77 -9.11 -1.64
C GLN A 68 2.25 -9.41 -1.39
N LEU A 69 3.11 -8.95 -2.29
CA LEU A 69 4.54 -9.20 -2.22
C LEU A 69 5.34 -7.91 -2.41
N CYS A 70 6.25 -7.63 -1.49
CA CYS A 70 7.17 -6.52 -1.57
C CYS A 70 8.40 -6.90 -2.40
N VAL A 71 8.73 -6.10 -3.41
CA VAL A 71 9.91 -6.29 -4.27
C VAL A 71 10.68 -4.98 -4.42
N LYS A 72 11.99 -5.09 -4.65
CA LYS A 72 12.88 -3.93 -4.81
C LYS A 72 12.75 -3.37 -6.22
N PRO A 73 12.60 -2.04 -6.40
CA PRO A 73 12.53 -1.43 -7.74
C PRO A 73 13.86 -1.49 -8.50
N SER A 74 14.97 -1.72 -7.79
CA SER A 74 16.31 -1.83 -8.38
C SER A 74 16.53 -3.12 -9.18
N THR A 75 15.72 -4.15 -8.95
CA THR A 75 15.93 -5.46 -9.55
C THR A 75 15.48 -5.50 -11.01
N ALA A 76 16.31 -6.07 -11.90
CA ALA A 76 16.06 -6.08 -13.35
C ALA A 76 14.69 -6.70 -13.72
N TRP A 77 14.39 -7.90 -13.21
CA TRP A 77 13.12 -8.58 -13.50
C TRP A 77 11.88 -7.81 -13.04
N VAL A 78 12.01 -6.97 -12.00
CA VAL A 78 10.92 -6.13 -11.49
C VAL A 78 10.61 -5.02 -12.48
N LYS A 79 11.64 -4.43 -13.11
CA LYS A 79 11.45 -3.42 -14.16
C LYS A 79 10.71 -4.01 -15.36
N ASP A 80 11.14 -5.18 -15.84
CA ASP A 80 10.49 -5.88 -16.96
C ASP A 80 9.04 -6.26 -16.65
N LEU A 81 8.76 -6.63 -15.39
CA LEU A 81 7.41 -6.94 -14.93
C LEU A 81 6.52 -5.69 -14.94
N ILE A 82 7.03 -4.54 -14.45
CA ILE A 82 6.29 -3.27 -14.45
C ILE A 82 5.96 -2.85 -15.87
N THR A 83 6.93 -2.88 -16.79
CA THR A 83 6.71 -2.54 -18.20
C THR A 83 5.62 -3.43 -18.82
N TYR A 84 5.67 -4.74 -18.57
CA TYR A 84 4.62 -5.66 -19.02
C TYR A 84 3.24 -5.31 -18.47
N LEU A 85 3.15 -4.99 -17.17
CA LEU A 85 1.89 -4.63 -16.52
C LEU A 85 1.36 -3.27 -17.01
N ASP A 86 2.23 -2.30 -17.27
CA ASP A 86 1.84 -1.01 -17.82
C ASP A 86 1.25 -1.16 -19.23
N THR A 87 1.89 -1.96 -20.10
CA THR A 87 1.34 -2.29 -21.43
C THR A 87 -0.01 -3.00 -21.32
N LYS A 88 -0.14 -3.98 -20.40
CA LYS A 88 -1.39 -4.71 -20.19
C LYS A 88 -2.51 -3.81 -19.68
N ASN A 89 -2.22 -2.86 -18.80
CA ASN A 89 -3.20 -1.94 -18.23
C ASN A 89 -3.70 -0.91 -19.26
N ILE A 90 -2.79 -0.39 -20.11
CA ILE A 90 -3.15 0.45 -21.27
C ILE A 90 -4.07 -0.31 -22.23
N SER A 91 -3.77 -1.59 -22.48
CA SER A 91 -4.61 -2.46 -23.33
C SER A 91 -5.99 -2.70 -22.71
N GLY A 92 -6.06 -2.93 -21.40
CA GLY A 92 -7.32 -3.11 -20.66
C GLY A 92 -8.18 -1.84 -20.62
N ALA A 93 -7.58 -0.65 -20.56
CA ALA A 93 -8.29 0.62 -20.66
C ALA A 93 -8.90 0.82 -22.05
N ASN A 94 -8.18 0.43 -23.12
CA ASN A 94 -8.67 0.53 -24.50
C ASN A 94 -9.66 -0.56 -24.91
N SER A 95 -9.81 -1.64 -24.13
CA SER A 95 -10.75 -2.74 -24.42
C SER A 95 -12.17 -2.48 -23.89
N ASN A 96 -12.39 -1.35 -23.21
CA ASN A 96 -13.69 -0.93 -22.67
C ASN A 96 -14.32 0.23 -23.46
N LEU A 97 -13.83 0.50 -24.68
CA LEU A 97 -14.41 1.49 -25.61
C LEU A 97 -15.01 0.81 -26.84
#